data_AF-A0A444J8V6-F1
#
_entry.id   AF-A0A444J8V6-F1
#
_cell.length_a   1.000
_cell.length_b   1.000
_cell.length_c   1.000
_cell.angle_alpha   90.00
_cell.angle_beta   90.00
_cell.angle_gamma   90.00
#
_symmetry.space_group_name_H-M   'P 1'
#
loop_
_entity.id
_entity.type
_entity.pdbx_description
1 polymer ?
#
loop_
_entity_poly.entity_id
_entity_poly.type
_entity_poly.pdbx_seq_one_letter_code
_entity_poly.pdbx_strand_id
1 'polypeptide(L)'
;ESTFLTLSYLPDFFGTQAALVSPLIFLFIIVGWVKGWSGNRIPRTRASFLVWMSLTTFLVFTLLALHVRIYGNWPAPAYLTAFVLIAALYSPGQAGGTEETASRYRLWRFGLGLAFLVSTLILAQLLYPILPIRVSLDRTARETKGWDALGEIVDKELQGMQRPEQTFVFGLRYQFASELAFYMEGQPRTVSINRWSRPNVYDFWFKDEMLLGQDAVGIFEHEPVITVLPEVFERVDPVVTVRLRRTGPWFGEETVHTLYMARCYGFKGGLAWVPKNSADVRAVQ
;
A
#
# COMPACT_ATOMS: atom_id res chain seq x y z
N GLU A 1 -20.36 22.54 11.23
CA GLU A 1 -19.98 21.57 12.28
C GLU A 1 -19.64 20.25 11.60
N SER A 2 -18.45 19.70 11.80
CA SER A 2 -18.17 18.34 11.32
C SER A 2 -18.89 17.37 12.25
N THR A 3 -19.98 16.77 11.79
CA THR A 3 -20.65 15.70 12.54
C THR A 3 -19.67 14.55 12.73
N PHE A 4 -19.58 14.04 13.97
CA PHE A 4 -18.73 12.90 14.31
C PHE A 4 -19.08 11.66 13.48
N LEU A 5 -20.32 11.54 13.02
CA LEU A 5 -20.77 10.47 12.12
C LEU A 5 -21.19 11.03 10.75
N THR A 6 -20.96 10.25 9.70
CA THR A 6 -21.33 10.52 8.31
C THR A 6 -21.63 9.22 7.57
N LEU A 7 -22.58 9.26 6.63
CA LEU A 7 -22.86 8.13 5.72
C LEU A 7 -22.08 8.25 4.40
N SER A 8 -21.36 9.36 4.18
CA SER A 8 -20.71 9.68 2.90
C SER A 8 -19.65 8.67 2.47
N TYR A 9 -19.01 7.97 3.42
CA TYR A 9 -17.97 6.99 3.11
C TYR A 9 -18.51 5.58 2.86
N LEU A 10 -19.77 5.27 3.22
CA LEU A 10 -20.31 3.93 3.04
C LEU A 10 -20.36 3.51 1.55
N PRO A 11 -20.85 4.32 0.60
CA PRO A 11 -20.86 3.94 -0.81
C PRO A 11 -19.44 3.69 -1.36
N ASP A 12 -18.47 4.54 -1.00
CA ASP A 12 -17.05 4.36 -1.36
C ASP A 12 -16.49 3.06 -0.77
N PHE A 13 -16.80 2.77 0.49
CA PHE A 13 -16.38 1.57 1.19
C PHE A 13 -16.91 0.31 0.50
N PHE A 14 -18.23 0.17 0.37
CA PHE A 14 -18.86 -1.00 -0.24
C PHE A 14 -18.50 -1.16 -1.72
N GLY A 15 -18.44 -0.05 -2.47
CA GLY A 15 -18.00 -0.05 -3.86
C GLY A 15 -16.56 -0.52 -4.01
N THR A 16 -15.65 -0.03 -3.17
CA THR A 16 -14.25 -0.47 -3.15
C THR A 16 -14.11 -1.95 -2.80
N GLN A 17 -14.84 -2.42 -1.79
CA GLN A 17 -14.82 -3.83 -1.40
C GLN A 17 -15.33 -4.74 -2.53
N ALA A 18 -16.46 -4.39 -3.16
CA ALA A 18 -16.98 -5.12 -4.31
C ALA A 18 -16.02 -5.14 -5.51
N ALA A 19 -15.38 -4.01 -5.80
CA ALA A 19 -14.40 -3.91 -6.89
C ALA A 19 -13.14 -4.75 -6.62
N LEU A 20 -12.65 -4.77 -5.38
CA LEU A 20 -11.43 -5.51 -5.00
C LEU A 20 -11.61 -7.03 -5.05
N VAL A 21 -12.71 -7.55 -4.52
CA VAL A 21 -12.93 -9.02 -4.49
C VAL A 21 -13.67 -9.57 -5.71
N SER A 22 -14.15 -8.71 -6.61
CA SER A 22 -15.18 -8.96 -7.65
C SER A 22 -16.62 -8.84 -7.13
N PRO A 23 -17.52 -8.10 -7.82
CA PRO A 23 -18.89 -7.88 -7.36
C PRO A 23 -19.70 -9.17 -7.09
N LEU A 24 -19.48 -10.21 -7.89
CA LEU A 24 -20.17 -11.49 -7.71
C LEU A 24 -19.67 -12.26 -6.50
N ILE A 25 -18.35 -12.25 -6.27
CA ILE A 25 -17.76 -12.87 -5.07
C ILE A 25 -18.20 -12.12 -3.83
N PHE A 26 -18.25 -10.79 -3.89
CA PHE A 26 -18.77 -9.96 -2.80
C PHE A 26 -20.23 -10.30 -2.45
N LEU A 27 -21.07 -10.49 -3.46
CA LEU A 27 -22.45 -10.93 -3.25
C LEU A 27 -22.52 -12.33 -2.62
N PHE A 28 -21.69 -13.28 -3.06
CA PHE A 28 -21.62 -14.60 -2.43
C PHE A 28 -21.21 -14.53 -0.97
N ILE A 29 -20.32 -13.61 -0.60
CA ILE A 29 -19.91 -13.39 0.79
C ILE A 29 -21.10 -12.89 1.62
N ILE A 30 -21.83 -11.87 1.15
CA ILE A 30 -23.02 -11.34 1.84
C ILE A 30 -24.07 -12.43 2.03
N VAL A 31 -24.40 -13.16 0.96
CA VAL A 31 -25.37 -14.25 1.03
C VAL A 31 -24.84 -15.38 1.93
N GLY A 32 -23.53 -15.63 1.91
CA GLY A 32 -22.85 -16.61 2.77
C GLY A 32 -22.99 -16.27 4.26
N TRP A 33 -22.88 -15.00 4.65
CA TRP A 33 -23.11 -14.58 6.04
C TRP A 33 -24.55 -14.84 6.51
N VAL A 34 -25.54 -14.65 5.62
CA VAL A 34 -26.96 -14.85 5.94
C VAL A 34 -27.36 -16.33 5.92
N LYS A 35 -26.93 -17.07 4.88
CA LYS A 35 -27.36 -18.46 4.62
C LYS A 35 -26.38 -19.51 5.11
N GLY A 36 -25.20 -19.13 5.58
CA GLY A 36 -24.18 -20.08 6.04
C GLY A 36 -24.66 -21.00 7.16
N TRP A 37 -25.73 -20.62 7.86
CA TRP A 37 -26.26 -21.32 9.02
C TRP A 37 -27.42 -22.28 8.68
N SER A 38 -28.02 -22.17 7.50
CA SER A 38 -29.29 -22.84 7.15
C SER A 38 -29.13 -24.14 6.35
N GLY A 39 -27.90 -24.56 6.08
CA GLY A 39 -27.62 -25.71 5.23
C GLY A 39 -26.87 -26.85 5.92
N ASN A 40 -27.05 -28.06 5.41
CA ASN A 40 -26.33 -29.26 5.87
C ASN A 40 -24.94 -29.45 5.24
N ARG A 41 -24.49 -28.52 4.39
CA ARG A 41 -23.18 -28.60 3.72
C ARG A 41 -22.00 -28.37 4.66
N ILE A 42 -22.20 -27.60 5.72
CA ILE A 42 -21.16 -27.25 6.67
C ILE A 42 -21.71 -27.53 8.08
N PRO A 43 -21.00 -28.29 8.92
CA PRO A 43 -21.37 -28.44 10.33
C PRO A 43 -21.55 -27.08 10.99
N ARG A 44 -22.62 -26.92 11.78
CA ARG A 44 -23.03 -25.63 12.36
C ARG A 44 -21.89 -24.91 13.09
N THR A 45 -21.07 -25.62 13.86
CA THR A 45 -19.92 -25.03 14.58
C THR A 45 -18.88 -24.42 13.64
N ARG A 46 -18.55 -25.11 12.54
CA ARG A 46 -17.62 -24.61 11.51
C ARG A 46 -18.22 -23.42 10.76
N ALA A 47 -19.50 -23.50 10.39
CA ALA A 47 -20.20 -22.40 9.75
C ALA A 47 -20.23 -21.15 10.64
N SER A 48 -20.54 -21.31 11.94
CA SER A 48 -20.52 -20.22 12.90
C SER A 48 -19.14 -19.57 13.01
N PHE A 49 -18.07 -20.37 13.12
CA PHE A 49 -16.71 -19.83 13.13
C PHE A 49 -16.41 -19.01 11.88
N LEU A 50 -16.66 -19.57 10.69
CA LEU A 50 -16.35 -18.89 9.43
C LEU A 50 -17.14 -17.59 9.24
N VAL A 51 -18.43 -17.62 9.58
CA VAL A 51 -19.30 -16.44 9.50
C VAL A 51 -18.88 -15.39 10.51
N TRP A 52 -18.73 -15.72 11.80
CA TRP A 52 -18.42 -14.72 12.82
C TRP A 52 -17.05 -14.10 12.65
N MET A 53 -16.04 -14.87 12.27
CA MET A 53 -14.70 -14.32 12.01
C MET A 53 -14.71 -13.33 10.83
N SER A 54 -15.52 -13.58 9.80
CA SER A 54 -15.61 -12.70 8.64
C SER A 54 -16.51 -11.49 8.91
N LEU A 55 -17.75 -11.75 9.35
CA LEU A 55 -18.80 -10.77 9.53
C LEU A 55 -18.42 -9.75 10.61
N THR A 56 -17.90 -10.19 11.76
CA THR A 56 -17.53 -9.26 12.84
C THR A 56 -16.42 -8.31 12.38
N THR A 57 -15.37 -8.83 11.74
CA THR A 57 -14.29 -7.99 11.22
C THR A 57 -14.81 -7.01 10.17
N PHE A 58 -15.65 -7.46 9.23
CA PHE A 58 -16.23 -6.59 8.21
C PHE A 58 -17.14 -5.51 8.81
N LEU A 59 -17.96 -5.87 9.81
CA LEU A 59 -18.84 -4.93 10.52
C LEU A 59 -18.06 -3.87 11.28
N VAL A 60 -16.92 -4.21 11.90
CA VAL A 60 -16.05 -3.22 12.55
C VAL A 60 -15.61 -2.14 11.56
N PHE A 61 -15.16 -2.53 10.37
CA PHE A 61 -14.77 -1.56 9.34
C PHE A 61 -15.97 -0.81 8.75
N THR A 62 -17.14 -1.45 8.66
CA THR A 62 -18.38 -0.80 8.22
C THR A 62 -18.81 0.29 9.21
N LEU A 63 -18.74 0.01 10.51
CA LEU A 63 -19.02 0.98 11.57
C LEU A 63 -17.97 2.09 11.59
N LEU A 64 -16.69 1.77 11.40
CA LEU A 64 -15.62 2.76 11.32
C LEU A 64 -15.76 3.65 10.09
N ALA A 65 -16.32 3.14 8.99
CA ALA A 65 -16.65 3.92 7.80
C ALA A 65 -17.72 5.00 8.08
N LEU A 66 -18.46 4.93 9.20
CA LEU A 66 -19.32 6.04 9.61
C LEU A 66 -18.54 7.25 10.14
N HIS A 67 -17.25 7.10 10.44
CA HIS A 67 -16.43 8.15 11.03
C HIS A 67 -15.30 8.60 10.09
N VAL A 68 -14.62 7.63 9.45
CA VAL A 68 -13.45 7.89 8.61
C VAL A 68 -13.51 7.11 7.30
N ARG A 69 -12.83 7.62 6.27
CA ARG A 69 -12.65 6.88 5.03
C ARG A 69 -11.79 5.64 5.28
N ILE A 70 -12.31 4.48 4.93
CA ILE A 70 -11.62 3.19 5.04
C ILE A 70 -10.89 2.87 3.74
N TYR A 71 -9.59 2.60 3.80
CA TYR A 71 -8.85 2.14 2.63
C TYR A 71 -9.22 0.70 2.28
N GLY A 72 -9.23 0.41 0.98
CA GLY A 72 -9.74 -0.85 0.45
C GLY A 72 -9.09 -2.11 1.04
N ASN A 73 -7.81 -2.04 1.43
CA ASN A 73 -7.07 -3.16 2.02
C ASN A 73 -7.33 -3.38 3.51
N TRP A 74 -7.95 -2.44 4.23
CA TRP A 74 -8.15 -2.56 5.68
C TRP A 74 -9.01 -3.77 6.08
N PRO A 75 -10.12 -4.08 5.38
CA PRO A 75 -10.94 -5.25 5.70
C PRO A 75 -10.39 -6.58 5.19
N ALA A 76 -9.19 -6.61 4.60
CA ALA A 76 -8.61 -7.82 4.02
C ALA A 76 -8.68 -9.07 4.93
N PRO A 77 -8.44 -8.97 6.26
CA PRO A 77 -8.56 -10.13 7.15
C PRO A 77 -9.96 -10.75 7.20
N ALA A 78 -11.02 -9.97 6.98
CA ALA A 78 -12.40 -10.46 6.97
C ALA A 78 -12.63 -11.48 5.84
N TYR A 79 -11.87 -11.39 4.75
CA TYR A 79 -12.04 -12.23 3.57
C TYR A 79 -11.43 -13.62 3.70
N LEU A 80 -10.50 -13.83 4.64
CA LEU A 80 -9.85 -15.13 4.84
C LEU A 80 -10.87 -16.24 5.12
N THR A 81 -11.76 -16.05 6.09
CA THR A 81 -12.80 -17.03 6.39
C THR A 81 -14.02 -16.91 5.46
N ALA A 82 -14.27 -15.74 4.88
CA ALA A 82 -15.34 -15.54 3.90
C ALA A 82 -15.11 -16.38 2.64
N PHE A 83 -13.88 -16.42 2.12
CA PHE A 83 -13.55 -17.22 0.94
C PHE A 83 -13.74 -18.72 1.20
N VAL A 84 -13.34 -19.21 2.37
CA VAL A 84 -13.57 -20.61 2.77
C VAL A 84 -15.07 -20.89 2.89
N LEU A 85 -15.84 -19.98 3.51
CA LEU A 85 -17.28 -20.09 3.64
C LEU A 85 -17.97 -20.22 2.29
N ILE A 86 -17.71 -19.29 1.37
CA ILE A 86 -18.37 -19.30 0.05
C ILE A 86 -17.91 -20.48 -0.80
N ALA A 87 -16.65 -20.91 -0.70
CA ALA A 87 -16.18 -22.10 -1.39
C ALA A 87 -16.93 -23.35 -0.90
N ALA A 88 -17.10 -23.51 0.41
CA ALA A 88 -17.84 -24.63 0.99
C ALA A 88 -19.34 -24.61 0.65
N LEU A 89 -19.94 -23.42 0.56
CA LEU A 89 -21.36 -23.27 0.21
C LEU A 89 -21.64 -23.46 -1.29
N TYR A 90 -20.78 -22.93 -2.16
CA TYR A 90 -21.09 -22.75 -3.59
C TYR A 90 -20.26 -23.61 -4.55
N SER A 91 -19.13 -24.18 -4.12
CA SER A 91 -18.29 -24.99 -5.01
C SER A 91 -19.01 -26.25 -5.53
N PRO A 92 -18.87 -26.59 -6.84
CA PRO A 92 -19.41 -27.83 -7.40
C PRO A 92 -18.57 -29.02 -6.90
N GLY A 93 -19.13 -29.79 -5.98
CA GLY A 93 -18.47 -30.99 -5.44
C GLY A 93 -19.21 -31.69 -4.29
N GLN A 94 -20.33 -31.14 -3.80
CA GLN A 94 -21.00 -31.65 -2.59
C GLN A 94 -22.50 -31.97 -2.70
N ALA A 95 -23.16 -31.94 -3.87
CA ALA A 95 -24.56 -32.39 -3.98
C ALA A 95 -24.98 -32.82 -5.39
N GLY A 96 -25.79 -33.90 -5.45
CA GLY A 96 -26.52 -34.38 -6.63
C GLY A 96 -27.47 -33.32 -7.21
N GLY A 97 -27.66 -33.37 -8.53
CA GLY A 97 -28.13 -32.24 -9.34
C GLY A 97 -29.65 -32.04 -9.35
N THR A 98 -30.10 -30.93 -8.75
CA THR A 98 -31.34 -30.23 -9.14
C THR A 98 -31.01 -29.06 -10.08
N GLU A 99 -32.00 -28.57 -10.83
CA GLU A 99 -31.83 -27.43 -11.76
C GLU A 99 -31.38 -26.14 -11.04
N GLU A 100 -31.90 -25.88 -9.84
CA GLU A 100 -31.49 -24.76 -8.97
C GLU A 100 -30.01 -24.87 -8.58
N THR A 101 -29.55 -26.10 -8.29
CA THR A 101 -28.15 -26.39 -7.97
C THR A 101 -27.24 -26.15 -9.17
N ALA A 102 -27.69 -26.46 -10.39
CA ALA A 102 -26.94 -26.20 -11.62
C ALA A 102 -26.81 -24.69 -11.91
N SER A 103 -27.87 -23.91 -11.74
CA SER A 103 -27.84 -22.46 -11.93
C SER A 103 -26.84 -21.77 -10.98
N ARG A 104 -26.87 -22.14 -9.70
CA ARG A 104 -25.94 -21.65 -8.69
C ARG A 104 -24.48 -21.97 -9.04
N TYR A 105 -24.20 -23.17 -9.56
CA TYR A 105 -22.86 -23.55 -9.99
C TYR A 105 -22.38 -22.76 -11.21
N ARG A 106 -23.27 -22.46 -12.17
CA ARG A 106 -22.93 -21.58 -13.30
C ARG A 106 -22.55 -20.19 -12.81
N LEU A 107 -23.33 -19.60 -11.89
CA LEU A 107 -23.02 -18.28 -11.34
C LEU A 107 -21.71 -18.28 -10.52
N TRP A 108 -21.45 -19.34 -9.75
CA TRP A 108 -20.19 -19.51 -9.02
C TRP A 108 -18.99 -19.58 -9.97
N ARG A 109 -19.06 -20.44 -11.00
CA ARG A 109 -18.01 -20.58 -12.01
C ARG A 109 -17.78 -19.27 -12.77
N PHE A 110 -18.85 -18.57 -13.13
CA PHE A 110 -18.77 -17.26 -13.77
C PHE A 110 -18.13 -16.21 -12.85
N GLY A 111 -18.53 -16.15 -11.57
CA GLY A 111 -17.94 -15.26 -10.58
C GLY A 111 -16.45 -15.50 -10.36
N LEU A 112 -16.04 -16.77 -10.23
CA LEU A 112 -14.63 -17.15 -10.16
C LEU A 112 -13.87 -16.82 -11.44
N GLY A 113 -14.45 -17.13 -12.60
CA GLY A 113 -13.85 -16.82 -13.90
C GLY A 113 -13.64 -15.32 -14.09
N LEU A 114 -14.62 -14.50 -13.69
CA LEU A 114 -14.52 -13.04 -13.71
C LEU A 114 -13.44 -12.53 -12.75
N ALA A 115 -13.40 -13.03 -11.51
CA ALA A 115 -12.37 -12.66 -10.54
C ALA A 115 -10.96 -13.01 -11.07
N PHE A 116 -10.79 -14.23 -11.58
CA PHE A 116 -9.53 -14.68 -12.16
C PHE A 116 -9.12 -13.85 -13.39
N LEU A 117 -10.07 -13.55 -14.28
CA LEU A 117 -9.83 -12.70 -15.45
C LEU A 117 -9.36 -11.30 -15.03
N VAL A 118 -10.07 -10.64 -14.11
CA VAL A 118 -9.71 -9.29 -13.64
C VAL A 118 -8.35 -9.30 -12.95
N SER A 119 -8.09 -10.25 -12.05
CA SER A 119 -6.78 -10.39 -11.40
C SER A 119 -5.66 -10.65 -12.41
N THR A 120 -5.90 -11.51 -13.41
CA THR A 120 -4.93 -11.79 -14.47
C THR A 120 -4.64 -10.55 -15.31
N LEU A 121 -5.66 -9.77 -15.66
CA LEU A 121 -5.49 -8.52 -16.40
C LEU A 121 -4.67 -7.49 -15.61
N ILE A 122 -4.91 -7.37 -14.29
CA ILE A 122 -4.13 -6.47 -13.41
C ILE A 122 -2.67 -6.95 -13.31
N LEU A 123 -2.44 -8.24 -13.09
CA LEU A 123 -1.08 -8.80 -13.00
C LEU A 123 -0.34 -8.73 -14.34
N ALA A 124 -1.04 -8.97 -15.45
CA ALA A 124 -0.48 -8.80 -16.78
C ALA A 124 -0.11 -7.33 -17.01
N GLN A 125 -1.01 -6.37 -16.71
CA GLN A 125 -0.76 -4.92 -16.81
C GLN A 125 0.45 -4.47 -15.98
N LEU A 126 0.60 -5.05 -14.78
CA LEU A 126 1.73 -4.80 -13.89
C LEU A 126 3.07 -5.23 -14.53
N LEU A 127 3.11 -6.42 -15.13
CA LEU A 127 4.32 -6.96 -15.74
C LEU A 127 4.64 -6.26 -17.07
N TYR A 128 3.62 -6.10 -17.92
CA TYR A 128 3.71 -5.48 -19.23
C TYR A 128 2.43 -4.66 -19.50
N PRO A 129 2.51 -3.39 -19.92
CA PRO A 129 1.35 -2.54 -20.14
C PRO A 129 0.51 -3.00 -21.35
N ILE A 130 -0.28 -4.06 -21.18
CA ILE A 130 -1.14 -4.68 -22.20
C ILE A 130 -2.38 -3.82 -22.50
N LEU A 131 -2.81 -2.97 -21.58
CA LEU A 131 -3.93 -2.05 -21.74
C LEU A 131 -3.41 -0.63 -22.04
N PRO A 132 -4.09 0.13 -22.91
CA PRO A 132 -3.71 1.50 -23.27
C PRO A 132 -4.10 2.51 -22.16
N ILE A 133 -3.53 2.34 -20.98
CA ILE A 133 -3.73 3.20 -19.81
C ILE A 133 -2.48 4.05 -19.58
N ARG A 134 -2.65 5.38 -19.64
CA ARG A 134 -1.58 6.36 -19.35
C ARG A 134 -1.10 6.21 -17.92
N VAL A 135 0.18 6.47 -17.67
CA VAL A 135 0.79 6.37 -16.32
C VAL A 135 0.03 7.16 -15.24
N SER A 136 -0.52 8.33 -15.58
CA SER A 136 -1.29 9.14 -14.63
C SER A 136 -2.54 8.43 -14.08
N LEU A 137 -3.12 7.51 -14.84
CA LEU A 137 -4.29 6.71 -14.47
C LEU A 137 -3.92 5.28 -14.04
N ASP A 138 -2.74 4.81 -14.45
CA ASP A 138 -2.25 3.47 -14.14
C ASP A 138 -1.59 3.44 -12.76
N ARG A 139 -2.36 3.03 -11.74
CA ARG A 139 -1.83 2.87 -10.38
C ARG A 139 -0.82 1.73 -10.28
N THR A 140 -0.91 0.69 -11.11
CA THR A 140 0.08 -0.40 -11.08
C THR A 140 1.46 0.14 -11.48
N ALA A 141 1.51 1.02 -12.49
CA ALA A 141 2.74 1.67 -12.91
C ALA A 141 3.33 2.58 -11.83
N ARG A 142 2.50 3.49 -11.28
CA ARG A 142 2.92 4.51 -10.31
C ARG A 142 3.38 3.97 -8.96
N GLU A 143 3.05 2.73 -8.62
CA GLU A 143 3.43 2.16 -7.33
C GLU A 143 4.59 1.17 -7.47
N THR A 144 4.91 0.68 -8.68
CA THR A 144 5.83 -0.48 -8.84
C THR A 144 6.97 -0.28 -9.83
N LYS A 145 7.00 0.80 -10.60
CA LYS A 145 8.00 1.01 -11.67
C LYS A 145 8.99 2.12 -11.33
N GLY A 146 10.25 1.91 -11.72
CA GLY A 146 11.32 2.90 -11.64
C GLY A 146 12.14 2.85 -10.35
N TRP A 147 11.79 2.02 -9.39
CA TRP A 147 12.51 1.89 -8.12
C TRP A 147 13.91 1.28 -8.28
N ASP A 148 14.07 0.36 -9.23
CA ASP A 148 15.34 -0.18 -9.69
C ASP A 148 16.27 0.92 -10.24
N ALA A 149 15.77 1.70 -11.20
CA ALA A 149 16.51 2.82 -11.76
C ALA A 149 16.83 3.89 -10.70
N LEU A 150 15.92 4.12 -9.75
CA LEU A 150 16.16 5.02 -8.63
C LEU A 150 17.30 4.51 -7.73
N GLY A 151 17.32 3.21 -7.44
CA GLY A 151 18.39 2.56 -6.68
C GLY A 151 19.75 2.81 -7.31
N GLU A 152 19.91 2.51 -8.61
CA GLU A 152 21.16 2.74 -9.36
C GLU A 152 21.61 4.21 -9.36
N ILE A 153 20.66 5.14 -9.51
CA ILE A 153 20.95 6.58 -9.49
C ILE A 153 21.47 7.01 -8.12
N VAL A 154 20.83 6.55 -7.04
CA VAL A 154 21.22 6.88 -5.67
C VAL A 154 22.53 6.20 -5.28
N ASP A 155 22.77 4.96 -5.71
CA ASP A 155 24.04 4.26 -5.53
C ASP A 155 25.19 5.03 -6.17
N LYS A 156 25.02 5.44 -7.42
CA LYS A 156 26.02 6.25 -8.12
C LYS A 156 26.30 7.57 -7.40
N GLU A 157 25.26 8.21 -6.87
CA GLU A 157 25.39 9.45 -6.13
C GLU A 157 26.11 9.24 -4.79
N LEU A 158 25.78 8.17 -4.07
CA LEU A 158 26.44 7.75 -2.84
C LEU A 158 27.93 7.48 -3.05
N GLN A 159 28.30 6.72 -4.09
CA GLN A 159 29.70 6.46 -4.43
C GLN A 159 30.45 7.73 -4.88
N GLY A 160 29.74 8.76 -5.33
CA GLY A 160 30.28 10.06 -5.69
C GLY A 160 30.48 11.02 -4.52
N MET A 161 30.17 10.61 -3.29
CA MET A 161 30.43 11.39 -2.06
C MET A 161 31.90 11.28 -1.65
N GLN A 162 32.38 12.25 -0.87
CA GLN A 162 33.79 12.25 -0.43
C GLN A 162 34.10 11.09 0.53
N ARG A 163 33.12 10.67 1.33
CA ARG A 163 33.21 9.55 2.28
C ARG A 163 31.98 8.64 2.14
N PRO A 164 31.87 7.85 1.06
CA PRO A 164 30.69 7.01 0.82
C PRO A 164 30.35 6.08 1.98
N GLU A 165 31.37 5.54 2.66
CA GLU A 165 31.23 4.67 3.84
C GLU A 165 30.75 5.38 5.11
N GLN A 166 30.81 6.72 5.15
CA GLN A 166 30.26 7.57 6.22
C GLN A 166 29.10 8.43 5.70
N THR A 167 28.42 7.96 4.65
CA THR A 167 27.26 8.62 4.06
C THR A 167 26.06 7.69 4.17
N PHE A 168 24.99 8.14 4.81
CA PHE A 168 23.74 7.38 4.86
C PHE A 168 22.76 7.82 3.78
N VAL A 169 21.90 6.90 3.35
CA VAL A 169 20.83 7.22 2.40
C VAL A 169 19.52 7.42 3.14
N PHE A 170 18.77 8.46 2.77
CA PHE A 170 17.50 8.75 3.40
C PHE A 170 16.35 9.07 2.45
N GLY A 171 15.14 8.86 2.96
CA GLY A 171 13.90 9.39 2.39
C GLY A 171 13.18 10.28 3.41
N LEU A 172 12.33 11.18 2.92
CA LEU A 172 11.43 11.97 3.79
C LEU A 172 10.06 11.32 4.00
N ARG A 173 9.91 10.11 3.46
CA ARG A 173 8.80 9.18 3.69
C ARG A 173 9.39 7.77 3.77
N TYR A 174 8.82 6.94 4.63
CA TYR A 174 9.26 5.55 4.81
C TYR A 174 9.27 4.75 3.50
N GLN A 175 8.38 5.07 2.56
CA GLN A 175 8.34 4.41 1.25
C GLN A 175 9.67 4.58 0.51
N PHE A 176 10.17 5.80 0.35
CA PHE A 176 11.46 6.02 -0.32
C PHE A 176 12.62 5.33 0.37
N ALA A 177 12.67 5.43 1.71
CA ALA A 177 13.70 4.73 2.48
C ALA A 177 13.64 3.21 2.22
N SER A 178 12.45 2.60 2.32
CA SER A 178 12.28 1.16 2.15
C SER A 178 12.53 0.67 0.73
N GLU A 179 12.08 1.42 -0.29
CA GLU A 179 12.36 1.08 -1.69
C GLU A 179 13.87 1.15 -1.97
N LEU A 180 14.55 2.18 -1.48
CA LEU A 180 16.02 2.29 -1.62
C LEU A 180 16.76 1.16 -0.90
N ALA A 181 16.33 0.79 0.31
CA ALA A 181 16.92 -0.36 1.03
C ALA A 181 16.76 -1.68 0.25
N PHE A 182 15.71 -1.81 -0.56
CA PHE A 182 15.45 -3.01 -1.34
C PHE A 182 16.20 -3.04 -2.68
N TYR A 183 16.21 -1.91 -3.40
CA TYR A 183 16.69 -1.82 -4.78
C TYR A 183 18.15 -1.38 -4.94
N MET A 184 18.74 -0.72 -3.94
CA MET A 184 20.16 -0.35 -4.01
C MET A 184 21.08 -1.58 -3.91
N GLU A 185 22.24 -1.48 -4.55
CA GLU A 185 23.28 -2.51 -4.50
C GLU A 185 23.72 -2.77 -3.05
N GLY A 186 23.79 -4.04 -2.67
CA GLY A 186 24.16 -4.44 -1.31
C GLY A 186 23.09 -4.23 -0.25
N GLN A 187 21.89 -3.75 -0.62
CA GLN A 187 20.72 -3.57 0.26
C GLN A 187 21.07 -2.85 1.58
N PRO A 188 21.60 -1.62 1.50
CA PRO A 188 22.07 -0.89 2.67
C PRO A 188 20.93 -0.55 3.62
N ARG A 189 21.28 -0.28 4.87
CA ARG A 189 20.35 0.32 5.83
C ARG A 189 20.09 1.77 5.44
N THR A 190 18.86 2.09 5.05
CA THR A 190 18.42 3.45 4.76
C THR A 190 17.65 4.04 5.93
N VAL A 191 17.41 5.35 5.90
CA VAL A 191 16.78 6.11 6.98
C VAL A 191 15.54 6.84 6.47
N SER A 192 14.47 6.90 7.27
CA SER A 192 13.36 7.81 7.02
C SER A 192 13.44 8.96 8.03
N ILE A 193 13.69 10.19 7.55
CA ILE A 193 13.64 11.37 8.41
C ILE A 193 12.18 11.79 8.55
N ASN A 194 11.62 11.60 9.75
CA ASN A 194 10.20 11.80 10.01
C ASN A 194 9.88 13.14 10.69
N ARG A 195 10.91 13.94 11.02
CA ARG A 195 10.83 15.24 11.69
C ARG A 195 9.59 16.07 11.37
N TRP A 196 9.30 16.25 10.09
CA TRP A 196 8.21 17.12 9.62
C TRP A 196 6.95 16.38 9.17
N SER A 197 6.91 15.05 9.32
CA SER A 197 5.86 14.19 8.79
C SER A 197 5.06 13.50 9.89
N ARG A 198 5.02 12.17 9.92
CA ARG A 198 4.38 11.35 10.94
C ARG A 198 5.35 10.25 11.37
N PRO A 199 5.26 9.76 12.62
CA PRO A 199 6.16 8.73 13.08
C PRO A 199 5.87 7.43 12.34
N ASN A 200 6.92 6.63 12.16
CA ASN A 200 6.83 5.27 11.63
C ASN A 200 7.95 4.41 12.21
N VAL A 201 8.05 3.16 11.76
CA VAL A 201 8.96 2.17 12.34
C VAL A 201 10.44 2.61 12.33
N TYR A 202 10.85 3.49 11.40
CA TYR A 202 12.22 4.00 11.33
C TYR A 202 12.63 4.82 12.57
N ASP A 203 11.67 5.48 13.26
CA ASP A 203 11.94 6.22 14.50
C ASP A 203 12.38 5.28 15.64
N PHE A 204 12.10 3.98 15.53
CA PHE A 204 12.53 2.96 16.49
C PHE A 204 13.82 2.25 16.06
N TRP A 205 14.15 2.26 14.76
CA TRP A 205 15.29 1.54 14.21
C TRP A 205 16.59 2.36 14.19
N PHE A 206 16.46 3.68 14.19
CA PHE A 206 17.58 4.61 14.13
C PHE A 206 17.47 5.65 15.24
N LYS A 207 18.62 6.05 15.76
CA LYS A 207 18.76 7.17 16.68
C LYS A 207 19.75 8.17 16.10
N ASP A 208 19.62 9.43 16.49
CA ASP A 208 20.46 10.51 15.99
C ASP A 208 21.95 10.20 16.19
N GLU A 209 22.33 9.62 17.35
CA GLU A 209 23.72 9.34 17.70
C GLU A 209 24.41 8.37 16.73
N MET A 210 23.62 7.57 16.00
CA MET A 210 24.16 6.64 15.00
C MET A 210 24.68 7.35 13.75
N LEU A 211 24.22 8.58 13.50
CA LEU A 211 24.42 9.31 12.23
C LEU A 211 25.06 10.68 12.42
N LEU A 212 25.26 11.15 13.65
CA LEU A 212 25.83 12.48 13.91
C LEU A 212 27.15 12.69 13.14
N GLY A 213 27.24 13.83 12.45
CA GLY A 213 28.40 14.22 11.64
C GLY A 213 28.56 13.48 10.31
N GLN A 214 27.72 12.49 10.01
CA GLN A 214 27.73 11.80 8.72
C GLN A 214 27.15 12.68 7.62
N ASP A 215 27.58 12.43 6.38
CA ASP A 215 26.99 13.00 5.19
C ASP A 215 25.77 12.17 4.76
N ALA A 216 24.98 12.66 3.82
CA ALA A 216 23.80 11.94 3.37
C ALA A 216 23.42 12.20 1.91
N VAL A 217 22.77 11.22 1.29
CA VAL A 217 22.07 11.37 0.01
C VAL A 217 20.58 11.12 0.23
N GLY A 218 19.74 12.08 -0.14
CA GLY A 218 18.31 12.06 0.16
C GLY A 218 17.42 12.06 -1.07
N ILE A 219 16.28 11.36 -1.02
CA ILE A 219 15.21 11.40 -2.03
C ILE A 219 13.88 11.90 -1.44
N PHE A 220 13.20 12.79 -2.17
CA PHE A 220 11.89 13.33 -1.79
C PHE A 220 11.02 13.79 -2.99
N GLU A 221 9.71 13.93 -2.77
CA GLU A 221 8.72 14.25 -3.83
C GLU A 221 8.60 15.74 -4.17
N HIS A 222 9.00 16.62 -3.26
CA HIS A 222 8.69 18.04 -3.36
C HIS A 222 9.95 18.89 -3.19
N GLU A 223 10.31 19.64 -4.23
CA GLU A 223 11.46 20.56 -4.24
C GLU A 223 11.54 21.48 -3.03
N PRO A 224 10.43 22.14 -2.57
CA PRO A 224 10.52 23.08 -1.46
C PRO A 224 10.99 22.47 -0.14
N VAL A 225 10.98 21.13 -0.02
CA VAL A 225 11.45 20.45 1.18
C VAL A 225 12.96 20.62 1.40
N ILE A 226 13.72 21.00 0.36
CA ILE A 226 15.12 21.41 0.52
C ILE A 226 15.29 22.54 1.55
N THR A 227 14.27 23.38 1.75
CA THR A 227 14.32 24.53 2.67
C THR A 227 14.35 24.14 4.15
N VAL A 228 13.89 22.94 4.51
CA VAL A 228 13.89 22.47 5.90
C VAL A 228 15.09 21.57 6.22
N LEU A 229 15.75 21.01 5.21
CA LEU A 229 16.94 20.17 5.41
C LEU A 229 18.09 20.87 6.18
N PRO A 230 18.34 22.20 6.03
CA PRO A 230 19.30 22.93 6.85
C PRO A 230 19.00 22.93 8.36
N GLU A 231 17.80 22.54 8.81
CA GLU A 231 17.55 22.35 10.24
C GLU A 231 18.34 21.15 10.80
N VAL A 232 18.53 20.11 10.00
CA VAL A 232 19.12 18.82 10.44
C VAL A 232 20.48 18.52 9.79
N PHE A 233 20.93 19.32 8.83
CA PHE A 233 22.26 19.24 8.21
C PHE A 233 23.02 20.57 8.31
N GLU A 234 24.35 20.52 8.31
CA GLU A 234 25.21 21.72 8.28
C GLU A 234 25.18 22.39 6.91
N ARG A 235 25.16 21.61 5.84
CA ARG A 235 25.13 22.09 4.46
C ARG A 235 24.28 21.16 3.59
N VAL A 236 23.57 21.75 2.64
CA VAL A 236 22.76 21.03 1.65
C VAL A 236 23.10 21.58 0.27
N ASP A 237 23.50 20.73 -0.65
CA ASP A 237 23.74 21.13 -2.03
C ASP A 237 22.40 21.34 -2.78
N PRO A 238 22.39 22.11 -3.88
CA PRO A 238 21.21 22.25 -4.72
C PRO A 238 20.63 20.89 -5.15
N VAL A 239 19.30 20.81 -5.22
CA VAL A 239 18.63 19.57 -5.63
C VAL A 239 18.86 19.25 -7.10
N VAL A 240 18.93 17.96 -7.38
CA VAL A 240 18.89 17.39 -8.72
C VAL A 240 17.53 16.75 -8.95
N THR A 241 16.89 17.05 -10.08
CA THR A 241 15.63 16.41 -10.47
C THR A 241 15.90 15.02 -11.04
N VAL A 242 15.28 14.00 -10.43
CA VAL A 242 15.30 12.61 -10.90
C VAL A 242 13.97 12.29 -11.57
N ARG A 243 13.99 11.95 -12.86
CA ARG A 243 12.78 11.56 -13.61
C ARG A 243 12.82 10.08 -13.91
N LEU A 244 11.96 9.33 -13.22
CA LEU A 244 11.77 7.90 -13.46
C LEU A 244 10.74 7.72 -14.56
N ARG A 245 11.02 6.83 -15.51
CA ARG A 245 10.22 6.68 -16.72
C ARG A 245 9.88 5.22 -16.98
N ARG A 246 8.76 5.00 -17.67
CA ARG A 246 8.32 3.70 -18.15
C ARG A 246 8.14 3.79 -19.66
N THR A 247 8.69 2.84 -20.39
CA THR A 247 8.44 2.69 -21.83
C THR A 247 7.38 1.63 -22.06
N GLY A 248 6.38 1.94 -22.88
CA GLY A 248 5.29 1.03 -23.23
C GLY A 248 4.90 1.11 -24.71
N PRO A 249 4.17 0.11 -25.23
CA PRO A 249 3.82 0.02 -26.64
C PRO A 249 2.75 1.03 -27.07
N TRP A 250 1.97 1.58 -26.13
CA TRP A 250 0.82 2.44 -26.43
C TRP A 250 1.16 3.93 -26.48
N PHE A 251 2.03 4.40 -25.59
CA PHE A 251 2.32 5.83 -25.41
C PHE A 251 3.81 6.16 -25.44
N GLY A 252 4.67 5.20 -25.79
CA GLY A 252 6.11 5.39 -25.79
C GLY A 252 6.67 5.56 -24.38
N GLU A 253 7.51 6.56 -24.19
CA GLU A 253 8.15 6.87 -22.91
C GLU A 253 7.30 7.83 -22.08
N GLU A 254 6.85 7.39 -20.92
CA GLU A 254 6.03 8.18 -19.98
C GLU A 254 6.79 8.39 -18.66
N THR A 255 6.65 9.58 -18.05
CA THR A 255 7.22 9.83 -16.71
C THR A 255 6.33 9.21 -15.63
N VAL A 256 6.94 8.36 -14.78
CA VAL A 256 6.29 7.72 -13.62
C VAL A 256 6.40 8.59 -12.39
N HIS A 257 7.62 9.05 -12.10
CA HIS A 257 7.89 9.91 -10.95
C HIS A 257 8.82 11.04 -11.34
N THR A 258 8.54 12.22 -10.79
CA THR A 258 9.49 13.32 -10.70
C THR A 258 9.86 13.45 -9.23
N LEU A 259 11.09 13.07 -8.89
CA LEU A 259 11.64 13.13 -7.54
C LEU A 259 12.79 14.13 -7.51
N TYR A 260 13.21 14.47 -6.30
CA TYR A 260 14.30 15.40 -6.05
C TYR A 260 15.33 14.70 -5.16
N MET A 261 16.59 14.84 -5.55
CA MET A 261 17.74 14.28 -4.86
C MET A 261 18.62 15.41 -4.33
N ALA A 262 19.14 15.27 -3.12
CA ALA A 262 20.09 16.22 -2.55
C ALA A 262 21.25 15.50 -1.87
N ARG A 263 22.45 16.08 -1.99
CA ARG A 263 23.58 15.78 -1.10
C ARG A 263 23.49 16.68 0.12
N CYS A 264 23.64 16.09 1.29
CA CYS A 264 23.60 16.78 2.57
C CYS A 264 24.87 16.44 3.35
N TYR A 265 25.35 17.36 4.18
CA TYR A 265 26.62 17.22 4.88
C TYR A 265 26.46 17.56 6.35
N GLY A 266 27.17 16.82 7.20
CA GLY A 266 27.21 17.04 8.64
C GLY A 266 25.82 16.96 9.28
N PHE A 267 25.27 15.74 9.42
CA PHE A 267 24.00 15.54 10.11
C PHE A 267 24.09 15.98 11.58
N LYS A 268 23.16 16.84 12.02
CA LYS A 268 23.13 17.50 13.34
C LYS A 268 22.18 16.84 14.34
N GLY A 269 21.42 15.84 13.91
CA GLY A 269 20.31 15.27 14.68
C GLY A 269 18.95 15.79 14.20
N GLY A 270 17.88 15.14 14.69
CA GLY A 270 16.50 15.44 14.34
C GLY A 270 15.87 14.46 13.36
N LEU A 271 16.14 13.15 13.48
CA LEU A 271 15.43 12.13 12.69
C LEU A 271 13.95 12.03 13.08
N ALA A 272 13.71 11.98 14.39
CA ALA A 272 12.41 11.64 14.95
C ALA A 272 11.35 12.70 14.65
N TRP A 273 10.12 12.24 14.50
CA TRP A 273 8.98 13.12 14.29
C TRP A 273 8.79 14.13 15.42
N VAL A 274 8.59 15.40 15.05
CA VAL A 274 8.23 16.47 15.96
C VAL A 274 6.73 16.78 15.81
N PRO A 275 5.90 16.55 16.83
CA PRO A 275 4.48 16.83 16.75
C PRO A 275 4.20 18.33 16.61
N LYS A 276 3.32 18.69 15.67
CA LYS A 276 2.82 20.08 15.56
C LYS A 276 1.97 20.50 16.76
N ASN A 277 1.31 19.53 17.39
CA ASN A 277 0.52 19.71 18.59
C ASN A 277 1.10 18.79 19.67
N SER A 278 1.60 19.35 20.77
CA SER A 278 2.17 18.59 21.89
C SER A 278 1.17 17.63 22.56
N ALA A 279 -0.13 17.83 22.35
CA ALA A 279 -1.19 16.93 22.83
C ALA A 279 -1.51 15.77 21.86
N ASP A 280 -0.80 15.63 20.73
CA ASP A 280 -1.00 14.50 19.83
C ASP A 280 -0.67 13.18 20.56
N VAL A 281 -1.59 12.22 20.54
CA VAL A 281 -1.43 10.92 21.23
C VAL A 281 -0.24 10.11 20.74
N ARG A 282 0.29 10.42 19.55
CA ARG A 282 1.48 9.79 18.98
C ARG A 282 2.75 10.47 19.43
N ALA A 283 2.69 11.64 20.07
CA ALA A 283 3.86 12.32 20.61
C ALA A 283 4.45 11.38 21.66
N VAL A 284 5.47 10.64 21.25
CA VAL A 284 6.20 9.76 22.15
C VAL A 284 6.86 10.69 23.17
N GLN A 285 6.52 10.50 24.45
CA GLN A 285 7.21 11.15 25.56
C GLN A 285 8.69 10.78 25.56
#